data_AF-A0A543AIL1-F1
#
_entry.id   AF-A0A543AIL1-F1
#
_cell.length_a   1.000
_cell.length_b   1.000
_cell.length_c   1.000
_cell.angle_alpha   90.00
_cell.angle_beta   90.00
_cell.angle_gamma   90.00
#
_symmetry.space_group_name_H-M   'P 1'
#
loop_
_entity.id
_entity.type
_entity.pdbx_description
1 polymer ?
#
loop_
_entity_poly.entity_id
_entity_poly.type
_entity_poly.pdbx_seq_one_letter_code
_entity_poly.pdbx_strand_id
1 'polypeptide(L)'
;MALAFKSTLRGYSAFLEKPERQILRSLFSDVLTLLGGVSPVDDPLEDDKPRFLDRFRTSDTVKLPDAPQPAQPSSSTDAAFWDLVGTLTEDPVHINLDDPAVKRLLPDARSGEGAQAGSEQFRDLAQDDIRQEKIADLQRAYALLQSGSLMLTRAEAESFSRALNQVRLVLSSRLNIVDEHDAERVHAIGSVDQATDVESYMALLYNFVSWLQETLMQALIGDLS
;
A
#
# COMPACT_ATOMS: atom_id res chain seq x y z
N MET A 1 -10.85 7.26 -13.61
CA MET A 1 -10.16 6.00 -13.92
C MET A 1 -8.67 6.22 -13.97
N ALA A 2 -7.93 5.34 -13.32
CA ALA A 2 -6.48 5.29 -13.26
C ALA A 2 -5.84 5.37 -14.65
N LEU A 3 -4.74 6.10 -14.75
CA LEU A 3 -3.89 6.12 -15.94
C LEU A 3 -2.64 5.27 -15.69
N ALA A 4 -2.35 4.40 -16.64
CA ALA A 4 -1.16 3.54 -16.66
C ALA A 4 0.14 4.31 -16.45
N PHE A 5 1.13 3.65 -15.85
CA PHE A 5 2.47 4.20 -15.72
C PHE A 5 3.11 4.47 -17.09
N LYS A 6 3.86 5.58 -17.17
CA LYS A 6 4.65 5.97 -18.33
C LYS A 6 6.04 6.41 -17.88
N SER A 7 7.07 6.08 -18.68
CA SER A 7 8.40 6.66 -18.49
C SER A 7 8.41 8.13 -18.94
N THR A 8 9.06 8.98 -18.17
CA THR A 8 9.19 10.42 -18.41
C THR A 8 10.62 10.87 -18.10
N LEU A 9 10.99 12.08 -18.52
CA LEU A 9 12.30 12.68 -18.20
C LEU A 9 12.57 12.84 -16.70
N ARG A 10 11.54 12.76 -15.85
CA ARG A 10 11.63 12.94 -14.39
C ARG A 10 11.42 11.64 -13.60
N GLY A 11 11.37 10.50 -14.28
CA GLY A 11 11.05 9.20 -13.69
C GLY A 11 9.74 8.62 -14.24
N TYR A 12 8.99 7.90 -13.43
CA TYR A 12 7.81 7.15 -13.85
C TYR A 12 6.55 7.82 -13.32
N SER A 13 5.59 8.10 -14.20
CA SER A 13 4.38 8.83 -13.84
C SER A 13 3.12 8.00 -14.05
N ALA A 14 2.20 8.02 -13.09
CA ALA A 14 0.83 7.53 -13.22
C ALA A 14 -0.14 8.53 -12.59
N PHE A 15 -1.42 8.40 -12.92
CA PHE A 15 -2.48 9.15 -12.26
C PHE A 15 -3.47 8.17 -11.64
N LEU A 16 -3.78 8.37 -10.36
CA LEU A 16 -4.72 7.56 -9.60
C LEU A 16 -5.75 8.48 -8.96
N GLU A 17 -7.02 8.24 -9.20
CA GLU A 17 -8.10 8.98 -8.57
C GLU A 17 -8.18 8.64 -7.07
N LYS A 18 -8.79 9.54 -6.30
CA LYS A 18 -8.95 9.39 -4.86
C LYS A 18 -9.50 8.02 -4.44
N PRO A 19 -10.55 7.44 -5.06
CA PRO A 19 -11.02 6.10 -4.69
C PRO A 19 -9.97 5.00 -4.91
N GLU A 20 -9.23 5.07 -6.02
CA GLU A 20 -8.19 4.09 -6.37
C GLU A 20 -7.02 4.16 -5.38
N ARG A 21 -6.64 5.38 -4.97
CA ARG A 21 -5.63 5.60 -3.93
C ARG A 21 -6.09 5.11 -2.56
N GLN A 22 -7.36 5.30 -2.19
CA GLN A 22 -7.93 4.75 -0.96
C GLN A 22 -7.87 3.23 -0.95
N ILE A 23 -8.24 2.59 -2.06
CA ILE A 23 -8.16 1.14 -2.22
C ILE A 23 -6.73 0.64 -2.03
N LEU A 24 -5.75 1.25 -2.71
CA LEU A 24 -4.35 0.84 -2.56
C LEU A 24 -3.79 1.09 -1.16
N ARG A 25 -4.11 2.22 -0.52
CA ARG A 25 -3.72 2.49 0.87
C ARG A 25 -4.31 1.47 1.83
N SER A 26 -5.58 1.10 1.67
CA SER A 26 -6.22 0.04 2.45
C SER A 26 -5.49 -1.28 2.25
N LEU A 27 -5.21 -1.67 1.00
CA LEU A 27 -4.50 -2.92 0.71
C LEU A 27 -3.09 -2.96 1.30
N PHE A 28 -2.32 -1.87 1.20
CA PHE A 28 -1.01 -1.78 1.83
C PHE A 28 -1.12 -1.84 3.36
N SER A 29 -2.12 -1.19 3.95
CA SER A 29 -2.40 -1.26 5.38
C SER A 29 -2.73 -2.69 5.84
N ASP A 30 -3.58 -3.40 5.09
CA ASP A 30 -3.97 -4.78 5.41
C ASP A 30 -2.77 -5.72 5.39
N VAL A 31 -1.87 -5.58 4.40
CA VAL A 31 -0.63 -6.37 4.33
C VAL A 31 0.37 -5.95 5.42
N LEU A 32 0.43 -4.67 5.78
CA LEU A 32 1.25 -4.21 6.91
C LEU A 32 0.78 -4.86 8.21
N THR A 33 -0.52 -4.83 8.49
CA THR A 33 -1.10 -5.48 9.67
C THR A 33 -0.86 -6.98 9.66
N LEU A 34 -0.97 -7.64 8.50
CA LEU A 34 -0.68 -9.06 8.34
C LEU A 34 0.78 -9.41 8.70
N LEU A 35 1.73 -8.52 8.40
CA LEU A 35 3.14 -8.66 8.73
C LEU A 35 3.50 -8.13 10.13
N GLY A 36 2.51 -7.71 10.94
CA GLY A 36 2.73 -7.10 12.25
C GLY A 36 3.39 -5.71 12.20
N GLY A 37 3.37 -5.06 11.05
CA GLY A 37 3.80 -3.68 10.88
C GLY A 37 2.72 -2.69 11.32
N VAL A 38 3.16 -1.50 11.73
CA VAL A 38 2.26 -0.39 12.04
C VAL A 38 1.91 0.34 10.75
N SER A 39 0.62 0.45 10.46
CA SER A 39 0.13 1.25 9.34
C SER A 39 0.40 2.73 9.61
N PRO A 40 0.87 3.51 8.63
CA PRO A 40 1.03 4.94 8.81
C PRO A 40 -0.31 5.60 9.16
N VAL A 41 -0.26 6.77 9.81
CA VAL A 41 -1.46 7.52 10.15
C VAL A 41 -2.26 7.82 8.89
N ASP A 42 -3.57 7.53 8.91
CA ASP A 42 -4.49 7.80 7.82
C ASP A 42 -4.71 9.32 7.65
N ASP A 43 -3.73 10.01 7.07
CA ASP A 43 -3.89 11.41 6.70
C ASP A 43 -4.88 11.55 5.53
N PRO A 44 -5.77 12.56 5.55
CA PRO A 44 -6.71 12.81 4.47
C PRO A 44 -6.00 13.00 3.12
N LEU A 45 -6.43 12.23 2.11
CA LEU A 45 -5.91 12.35 0.76
C LEU A 45 -6.20 13.72 0.15
N GLU A 46 -5.22 14.26 -0.57
CA GLU A 46 -5.41 15.46 -1.39
C GLU A 46 -6.52 15.24 -2.42
N ASP A 47 -7.29 16.29 -2.72
CA ASP A 47 -8.30 16.23 -3.78
C ASP A 47 -7.63 16.20 -5.16
N ASP A 48 -8.25 15.50 -6.11
CA ASP A 48 -7.70 15.26 -7.46
C ASP A 48 -7.72 16.52 -8.36
N LYS A 49 -8.09 17.69 -7.83
CA LYS A 49 -8.19 18.93 -8.62
C LYS A 49 -6.81 19.35 -9.13
N PRO A 50 -6.62 19.63 -10.42
CA PRO A 50 -5.37 20.13 -10.92
C PRO A 50 -5.08 21.51 -10.31
N ARG A 51 -3.88 21.70 -9.74
CA ARG A 51 -3.37 22.98 -9.19
C ARG A 51 -3.37 24.15 -10.20
N PHE A 52 -3.73 23.90 -11.47
CA PHE A 52 -3.94 24.96 -12.46
C PHE A 52 -5.08 25.93 -12.09
N LEU A 53 -6.11 25.49 -11.36
CA LEU A 53 -7.25 26.33 -10.98
C LEU A 53 -6.94 27.30 -9.81
N ASP A 54 -5.88 27.05 -9.03
CA ASP A 54 -5.47 27.97 -7.96
C ASP A 54 -4.70 29.18 -8.48
N ARG A 55 -4.12 29.10 -9.69
CA ARG A 55 -3.40 30.23 -10.30
C ARG A 55 -4.32 31.37 -10.72
N PHE A 56 -5.61 31.11 -10.92
CA PHE A 56 -6.62 32.12 -11.23
C PHE A 56 -7.40 32.62 -10.01
N ARG A 57 -7.06 32.14 -8.80
CA ARG A 57 -7.47 32.79 -7.55
C ARG A 57 -6.43 33.83 -7.15
N THR A 58 -6.23 34.82 -8.03
CA THR A 58 -5.69 36.10 -7.60
C THR A 58 -6.65 36.71 -6.59
N SER A 59 -6.09 37.16 -5.48
CA SER A 59 -6.79 37.80 -4.37
C SER A 59 -7.70 38.94 -4.84
N ASP A 60 -9.02 38.76 -4.70
CA ASP A 60 -9.92 39.88 -4.39
C ASP A 60 -10.42 39.66 -2.96
N THR A 61 -9.78 40.38 -2.04
CA THR A 61 -10.20 40.50 -0.65
C THR A 61 -11.53 41.27 -0.60
N VAL A 62 -12.65 40.56 -0.63
CA VAL A 62 -13.91 41.10 -0.11
C VAL A 62 -13.89 40.87 1.40
N LYS A 63 -13.64 41.94 2.15
CA LYS A 63 -13.63 41.95 3.62
C LYS A 63 -15.07 41.81 4.11
N LEU A 64 -15.45 40.63 4.59
CA LEU A 64 -16.69 40.41 5.34
C LEU A 64 -16.47 40.81 6.83
N PRO A 65 -17.50 41.27 7.55
CA PRO A 65 -17.37 41.71 8.94
C PRO A 65 -17.06 40.56 9.90
N ASP A 66 -16.24 40.83 10.92
CA ASP A 66 -15.82 39.87 11.94
C ASP A 66 -17.00 39.29 12.74
N ALA A 67 -17.02 37.96 12.85
CA ALA A 67 -17.87 37.23 13.78
C ALA A 67 -17.09 36.90 15.06
N PRO A 68 -17.73 36.92 16.25
CA PRO A 68 -17.04 36.75 17.52
C PRO A 68 -16.50 35.33 17.69
N GLN A 69 -15.27 35.25 18.21
CA GLN A 69 -14.56 33.99 18.42
C GLN A 69 -14.99 33.33 19.73
N PRO A 70 -15.38 32.03 19.75
CA PRO A 70 -15.52 31.27 20.98
C PRO A 70 -14.17 30.69 21.41
N ALA A 71 -14.01 30.65 22.74
CA ALA A 71 -12.81 30.32 23.49
C ALA A 71 -12.25 28.91 23.24
N GLN A 72 -10.93 28.77 23.41
CA GLN A 72 -10.28 27.47 23.57
C GLN A 72 -10.67 26.84 24.91
N PRO A 73 -10.97 25.53 24.96
CA PRO A 73 -10.82 24.75 26.18
C PRO A 73 -9.56 23.88 26.12
N SER A 74 -8.70 24.09 27.11
CA SER A 74 -7.67 23.16 27.57
C SER A 74 -8.27 21.77 27.83
N SER A 75 -7.82 20.74 27.12
CA SER A 75 -8.14 19.35 27.46
C SER A 75 -6.96 18.72 28.19
N SER A 76 -7.12 18.50 29.49
CA SER A 76 -6.30 17.57 30.28
C SER A 76 -6.50 16.10 29.87
N THR A 77 -7.02 15.86 28.66
CA THR A 77 -7.40 14.56 28.11
C THR A 77 -6.28 13.98 27.24
N ASP A 78 -5.44 14.83 26.63
CA ASP A 78 -4.31 14.37 25.81
C ASP A 78 -3.26 13.63 26.66
N ALA A 79 -2.98 14.11 27.87
CA ALA A 79 -2.03 13.44 28.76
C ALA A 79 -2.53 12.08 29.25
N ALA A 80 -3.83 11.96 29.57
CA ALA A 80 -4.44 10.70 29.99
C ALA A 80 -4.57 9.70 28.82
N PHE A 81 -4.72 10.19 27.59
CA PHE A 81 -4.71 9.37 26.39
C PHE A 81 -3.31 8.79 26.10
N TRP A 82 -2.25 9.60 26.20
CA TRP A 82 -0.88 9.10 26.03
C TRP A 82 -0.43 8.15 27.16
N ASP A 83 -0.91 8.36 28.38
CA ASP A 83 -0.68 7.44 29.51
C ASP A 83 -1.36 6.08 29.28
N LEU A 84 -2.60 6.09 28.76
CA LEU A 84 -3.34 4.87 28.38
C LEU A 84 -2.69 4.15 27.18
N VAL A 85 -2.23 4.89 26.17
CA VAL A 85 -1.51 4.35 25.01
C VAL A 85 -0.15 3.77 25.45
N GLY A 86 0.54 4.40 26.41
CA GLY A 86 1.78 3.89 27.00
C GLY A 86 1.63 2.57 27.76
N THR A 87 0.44 2.27 28.27
CA THR A 87 0.12 1.01 28.95
C THR A 87 -0.34 -0.14 28.04
N LEU A 88 -0.59 0.11 26.75
CA LEU A 88 -1.13 -0.88 25.80
C LEU A 88 -0.09 -1.44 24.81
N THR A 89 1.17 -0.98 24.85
CA THR A 89 2.19 -1.33 23.82
C THR A 89 3.01 -2.58 24.11
N GLU A 90 2.68 -3.39 25.12
CA GLU A 90 3.46 -4.59 25.46
C GLU A 90 2.82 -5.93 25.05
N ASP A 91 1.68 -5.94 24.36
CA ASP A 91 1.27 -7.17 23.69
C ASP A 91 2.05 -7.28 22.37
N PRO A 92 3.00 -8.23 22.23
CA PRO A 92 3.69 -8.43 20.98
C PRO A 92 2.65 -8.76 19.91
N VAL A 93 2.67 -8.02 18.80
CA VAL A 93 1.79 -8.30 17.65
C VAL A 93 2.06 -9.74 17.21
N HIS A 94 1.13 -10.64 17.52
CA HIS A 94 1.26 -12.06 17.19
C HIS A 94 0.96 -12.25 15.71
N ILE A 95 2.00 -12.38 14.91
CA ILE A 95 1.89 -12.74 13.50
C ILE A 95 1.55 -14.23 13.41
N ASN A 96 0.47 -14.56 12.69
CA ASN A 96 0.14 -15.94 12.40
C ASN A 96 1.03 -16.46 11.26
N LEU A 97 2.20 -17.03 11.61
CA LEU A 97 3.14 -17.63 10.65
C LEU A 97 2.53 -18.82 9.89
N ASP A 98 1.44 -19.42 10.38
CA ASP A 98 0.78 -20.52 9.69
C ASP A 98 -0.15 -20.08 8.56
N ASP A 99 -0.46 -18.78 8.49
CA ASP A 99 -1.27 -18.20 7.43
C ASP A 99 -0.62 -18.42 6.04
N PRO A 100 -1.34 -19.02 5.08
CA PRO A 100 -0.83 -19.24 3.71
C PRO A 100 -0.32 -17.97 3.01
N ALA A 101 -0.89 -16.80 3.32
CA ALA A 101 -0.44 -15.53 2.76
C ALA A 101 0.87 -15.07 3.40
N VAL A 102 1.03 -15.24 4.71
CA VAL A 102 2.28 -14.94 5.42
C VAL A 102 3.40 -15.85 4.93
N LYS A 103 3.14 -17.15 4.75
CA LYS A 103 4.11 -18.12 4.20
C LYS A 103 4.57 -17.75 2.78
N ARG A 104 3.67 -17.22 1.94
CA ARG A 104 4.04 -16.71 0.60
C ARG A 104 4.85 -15.41 0.67
N LEU A 105 4.54 -14.54 1.63
CA LEU A 105 5.28 -13.29 1.83
C LEU A 105 6.67 -13.53 2.43
N LEU A 106 6.81 -14.46 3.37
CA LEU A 106 8.04 -14.79 4.09
C LEU A 106 8.47 -16.24 3.78
N PRO A 107 8.95 -16.52 2.55
CA PRO A 107 9.43 -17.85 2.22
C PRO A 107 10.68 -18.19 3.04
N ASP A 108 10.83 -19.46 3.40
CA ASP A 108 12.00 -19.95 4.15
C ASP A 108 13.30 -19.52 3.47
N ALA A 109 14.17 -18.84 4.21
CA ALA A 109 15.42 -18.26 3.72
C ALA A 109 16.44 -19.30 3.17
N ARG A 110 16.11 -20.60 3.13
CA ARG A 110 16.97 -21.69 2.68
C ARG A 110 16.24 -22.81 1.93
N SER A 111 15.54 -22.50 0.85
CA SER A 111 15.01 -23.52 -0.08
C SER A 111 16.07 -24.21 -0.97
N GLY A 112 17.37 -24.14 -0.63
CA GLY A 112 18.48 -24.74 -1.40
C GLY A 112 19.32 -25.72 -0.59
N GLU A 113 19.97 -26.69 -1.26
CA GLU A 113 20.65 -27.91 -0.74
C GLU A 113 21.82 -27.72 0.28
N GLY A 114 21.93 -26.59 0.96
CA GLY A 114 23.04 -26.27 1.88
C GLY A 114 22.65 -25.95 3.33
N ALA A 115 21.48 -26.42 3.80
CA ALA A 115 20.97 -26.07 5.13
C ALA A 115 21.71 -26.80 6.27
N GLN A 116 22.86 -26.26 6.70
CA GLN A 116 23.63 -26.77 7.84
C GLN A 116 22.86 -26.61 9.18
N ALA A 117 22.91 -27.65 10.02
CA ALA A 117 22.13 -27.84 11.25
C ALA A 117 22.47 -26.93 12.47
N GLY A 118 23.12 -25.78 12.27
CA GLY A 118 23.44 -24.80 13.33
C GLY A 118 22.69 -23.48 13.18
N SER A 119 21.63 -23.45 12.37
CA SER A 119 21.15 -22.25 11.69
C SER A 119 19.77 -21.74 12.12
N GLU A 120 19.18 -22.19 13.21
CA GLU A 120 17.83 -21.76 13.61
C GLU A 120 17.80 -20.26 13.96
N GLN A 121 18.65 -19.81 14.87
CA GLN A 121 18.76 -18.39 15.21
C GLN A 121 19.12 -17.51 14.01
N PHE A 122 19.96 -18.01 13.09
CA PHE A 122 20.29 -17.29 11.85
C PHE A 122 19.11 -17.25 10.87
N ARG A 123 18.25 -18.28 10.85
CA ARG A 123 17.02 -18.29 10.03
C ARG A 123 16.02 -17.29 10.60
N ASP A 124 15.85 -17.26 11.91
CA ASP A 124 14.94 -16.32 12.58
C ASP A 124 15.34 -14.87 12.30
N LEU A 125 16.62 -14.54 12.46
CA LEU A 125 17.15 -13.21 12.14
C LEU A 125 16.99 -12.84 10.65
N ALA A 126 17.31 -13.76 9.73
CA ALA A 126 17.15 -13.50 8.31
C ALA A 126 15.67 -13.32 7.92
N GLN A 127 14.76 -14.09 8.52
CA GLN A 127 13.32 -13.94 8.30
C GLN A 127 12.80 -12.61 8.86
N ASP A 128 13.29 -12.19 10.03
CA ASP A 128 12.99 -10.89 10.61
C ASP A 128 13.47 -9.75 9.70
N ASP A 129 14.69 -9.81 9.18
CA ASP A 129 15.24 -8.82 8.24
C ASP A 129 14.38 -8.72 6.96
N ILE A 130 14.03 -9.86 6.36
CA ILE A 130 13.14 -9.94 5.18
C ILE A 130 11.77 -9.32 5.49
N ARG A 131 11.22 -9.60 6.68
CA ARG A 131 9.94 -9.03 7.11
C ARG A 131 10.03 -7.52 7.24
N GLN A 132 11.08 -6.99 7.86
CA GLN A 132 11.27 -5.55 8.03
C GLN A 132 11.43 -4.84 6.69
N GLU A 133 12.14 -5.43 5.73
CA GLU A 133 12.27 -4.86 4.37
C GLU A 133 10.91 -4.76 3.67
N LYS A 134 10.06 -5.81 3.78
CA LYS A 134 8.71 -5.82 3.21
C LYS A 134 7.82 -4.75 3.83
N ILE A 135 7.86 -4.61 5.16
CA ILE A 135 7.16 -3.55 5.90
C ILE A 135 7.62 -2.17 5.39
N ALA A 136 8.92 -1.96 5.23
CA ALA A 136 9.46 -0.70 4.75
C ALA A 136 9.06 -0.38 3.30
N ASP A 137 8.99 -1.38 2.40
CA ASP A 137 8.48 -1.21 1.04
C ASP A 137 6.99 -0.77 1.06
N LEU A 138 6.15 -1.43 1.87
CA LEU A 138 4.71 -1.09 1.99
C LEU A 138 4.47 0.30 2.59
N GLN A 139 5.20 0.68 3.63
CA GLN A 139 5.09 2.00 4.25
C GLN A 139 5.47 3.13 3.27
N ARG A 140 6.54 2.92 2.48
CA ARG A 140 6.93 3.87 1.44
C ARG A 140 5.88 3.95 0.33
N ALA A 141 5.37 2.81 -0.13
CA ALA A 141 4.33 2.78 -1.16
C ALA A 141 3.04 3.46 -0.69
N TYR A 142 2.64 3.25 0.57
CA TYR A 142 1.50 3.93 1.19
C TYR A 142 1.69 5.46 1.21
N ALA A 143 2.86 5.94 1.62
CA ALA A 143 3.16 7.38 1.71
C ALA A 143 3.15 8.06 0.32
N LEU A 144 3.53 7.35 -0.74
CA LEU A 144 3.54 7.89 -2.10
C LEU A 144 2.12 8.17 -2.66
N LEU A 145 1.08 7.59 -2.08
CA LEU A 145 -0.31 7.72 -2.55
C LEU A 145 -1.05 8.97 -2.02
N GLN A 146 -0.36 9.91 -1.38
CA GLN A 146 -0.98 11.11 -0.81
C GLN A 146 -1.62 12.04 -1.86
N SER A 147 -1.03 12.10 -3.05
CA SER A 147 -1.52 12.92 -4.18
C SER A 147 -1.98 12.06 -5.35
N GLY A 148 -2.88 12.59 -6.20
CA GLY A 148 -3.37 11.87 -7.39
C GLY A 148 -2.33 11.69 -8.50
N SER A 149 -1.32 12.56 -8.54
CA SER A 149 -0.23 12.50 -9.52
C SER A 149 0.95 11.75 -8.90
N LEU A 150 1.08 10.46 -9.23
CA LEU A 150 2.18 9.64 -8.75
C LEU A 150 3.40 9.85 -9.63
N MET A 151 4.45 10.47 -9.09
CA MET A 151 5.74 10.67 -9.76
C MET A 151 6.82 9.93 -8.98
N LEU A 152 7.37 8.87 -9.57
CA LEU A 152 8.33 7.98 -8.92
C LEU A 152 9.72 8.14 -9.53
N THR A 153 10.73 8.27 -8.69
CA THR A 153 12.12 7.95 -9.07
C THR A 153 12.26 6.46 -9.38
N ARG A 154 13.38 6.03 -9.98
CA ARG A 154 13.65 4.62 -10.24
C ARG A 154 13.65 3.76 -8.97
N ALA A 155 14.30 4.21 -7.91
CA ALA A 155 14.32 3.48 -6.64
C ALA A 155 12.92 3.38 -6.01
N GLU A 156 12.11 4.44 -6.09
CA GLU A 156 10.72 4.41 -5.64
C GLU A 156 9.86 3.49 -6.51
N ALA A 157 10.03 3.50 -7.83
CA ALA A 157 9.31 2.60 -8.75
C ALA A 157 9.63 1.12 -8.47
N GLU A 158 10.90 0.79 -8.24
CA GLU A 158 11.31 -0.57 -7.88
C GLU A 158 10.70 -1.01 -6.54
N SER A 159 10.73 -0.13 -5.53
CA SER A 159 10.09 -0.41 -4.23
C SER A 159 8.57 -0.51 -4.31
N PHE A 160 7.92 0.40 -5.05
CA PHE A 160 6.48 0.39 -5.27
C PHE A 160 6.05 -0.87 -6.00
N SER A 161 6.82 -1.33 -7.00
CA SER A 161 6.59 -2.61 -7.67
C SER A 161 6.70 -3.79 -6.72
N ARG A 162 7.65 -3.78 -5.78
CA ARG A 162 7.73 -4.83 -4.74
C ARG A 162 6.53 -4.80 -3.81
N ALA A 163 6.06 -3.62 -3.39
CA ALA A 163 4.87 -3.47 -2.57
C ALA A 163 3.58 -3.96 -3.27
N LEU A 164 3.38 -3.61 -4.55
CA LEU A 164 2.27 -4.14 -5.36
C LEU A 164 2.34 -5.66 -5.47
N ASN A 165 3.54 -6.21 -5.68
CA ASN A 165 3.73 -7.66 -5.73
C ASN A 165 3.37 -8.34 -4.40
N GLN A 166 3.70 -7.73 -3.25
CA GLN A 166 3.30 -8.25 -1.93
C GLN A 166 1.78 -8.32 -1.79
N VAL A 167 1.05 -7.27 -2.17
CA VAL A 167 -0.42 -7.29 -2.20
C VAL A 167 -0.94 -8.39 -3.11
N ARG A 168 -0.36 -8.51 -4.31
CA ARG A 168 -0.75 -9.53 -5.29
C ARG A 168 -0.58 -10.95 -4.74
N LEU A 169 0.51 -11.23 -4.00
CA LEU A 169 0.74 -12.53 -3.34
C LEU A 169 -0.29 -12.83 -2.24
N VAL A 170 -0.73 -11.82 -1.49
CA VAL A 170 -1.77 -11.98 -0.47
C VAL A 170 -3.12 -12.25 -1.12
N LEU A 171 -3.50 -11.45 -2.11
CA LEU A 171 -4.76 -11.63 -2.82
C LEU A 171 -4.82 -12.98 -3.54
N SER A 172 -3.74 -13.40 -4.23
CA SER A 172 -3.69 -14.72 -4.87
C SER A 172 -3.82 -15.85 -3.85
N SER A 173 -3.24 -15.70 -2.66
CA SER A 173 -3.40 -16.66 -1.57
C SER A 173 -4.84 -16.78 -1.09
N ARG A 174 -5.55 -15.65 -0.94
CA ARG A 174 -6.93 -15.63 -0.45
C ARG A 174 -7.94 -16.11 -1.49
N LEU A 175 -7.65 -15.84 -2.76
CA LEU A 175 -8.40 -16.32 -3.93
C LEU A 175 -8.07 -17.78 -4.30
N ASN A 176 -7.17 -18.44 -3.57
CA ASN A 176 -6.70 -19.79 -3.86
C ASN A 176 -6.19 -19.97 -5.30
N ILE A 177 -5.46 -18.98 -5.82
CA ILE A 177 -4.82 -19.07 -7.14
C ILE A 177 -3.55 -19.90 -7.00
N VAL A 178 -3.53 -21.08 -7.61
CA VAL A 178 -2.39 -22.02 -7.59
C VAL A 178 -1.83 -22.22 -9.00
N ASP A 179 -2.67 -22.17 -10.03
CA ASP A 179 -2.27 -22.34 -11.42
C ASP A 179 -2.86 -21.27 -12.36
N GLU A 180 -2.57 -21.41 -13.65
CA GLU A 180 -3.04 -20.49 -14.69
C GLU A 180 -4.58 -20.53 -14.84
N HIS A 181 -5.20 -21.69 -14.69
CA HIS A 181 -6.65 -21.82 -14.81
C HIS A 181 -7.37 -21.10 -13.68
N ASP A 182 -6.83 -21.13 -12.45
CA ASP A 182 -7.34 -20.31 -11.36
C ASP A 182 -7.25 -18.81 -11.66
N ALA A 183 -6.11 -18.38 -12.22
CA ALA A 183 -5.91 -16.99 -12.59
C ALA A 183 -6.89 -16.55 -13.69
N GLU A 184 -7.13 -17.37 -14.70
CA GLU A 184 -8.12 -17.11 -15.76
C GLU A 184 -9.54 -16.92 -15.20
N ARG A 185 -9.98 -17.75 -14.24
CA ARG A 185 -11.29 -17.57 -13.59
C ARG A 185 -11.39 -16.23 -12.88
N VAL A 186 -10.35 -15.83 -12.15
CA VAL A 186 -10.28 -14.55 -11.44
C VAL A 186 -10.26 -13.37 -12.43
N HIS A 187 -9.55 -13.51 -13.54
CA HIS A 187 -9.49 -12.51 -14.61
C HIS A 187 -10.82 -12.31 -15.35
N ALA A 188 -11.70 -13.32 -15.36
CA ALA A 188 -13.04 -13.19 -15.95
C ALA A 188 -13.94 -12.19 -15.20
N ILE A 189 -13.62 -11.87 -13.93
CA ILE A 189 -14.33 -10.88 -13.11
C ILE A 189 -13.70 -9.51 -13.34
N GLY A 190 -14.23 -8.76 -14.30
CA GLY A 190 -13.62 -7.54 -14.81
C GLY A 190 -14.29 -6.23 -14.38
N SER A 191 -15.43 -6.30 -13.69
CA SER A 191 -16.26 -5.12 -13.43
C SER A 191 -16.98 -5.16 -12.07
N VAL A 192 -17.25 -3.97 -11.53
CA VAL A 192 -17.84 -3.80 -10.19
C VAL A 192 -19.25 -4.39 -10.11
N ASP A 193 -20.02 -4.35 -11.20
CA ASP A 193 -21.35 -4.94 -11.29
C ASP A 193 -21.36 -6.48 -11.20
N GLN A 194 -20.23 -7.13 -11.46
CA GLN A 194 -20.04 -8.57 -11.30
C GLN A 194 -19.60 -8.96 -9.89
N ALA A 195 -19.13 -8.02 -9.06
CA ALA A 195 -18.66 -8.30 -7.71
C ALA A 195 -19.80 -8.27 -6.71
N THR A 196 -20.42 -9.43 -6.50
CA THR A 196 -21.57 -9.61 -5.60
C THR A 196 -21.21 -10.15 -4.22
N ASP A 197 -19.96 -10.55 -4.02
CA ASP A 197 -19.44 -11.12 -2.77
C ASP A 197 -17.98 -10.72 -2.53
N VAL A 198 -17.44 -11.14 -1.38
CA VAL A 198 -16.07 -10.79 -0.97
C VAL A 198 -15.02 -11.36 -1.93
N GLU A 199 -15.23 -12.57 -2.46
CA GLU A 199 -14.28 -13.25 -3.34
C GLU A 199 -14.18 -12.53 -4.70
N SER A 200 -15.32 -12.22 -5.31
CA SER A 200 -15.42 -11.45 -6.54
C SER A 200 -14.90 -10.02 -6.39
N TYR A 201 -15.06 -9.38 -5.22
CA TYR A 201 -14.42 -8.09 -4.95
C TYR A 201 -12.90 -8.21 -4.86
N MET A 202 -12.37 -9.22 -4.15
CA MET A 202 -10.92 -9.49 -4.12
C MET A 202 -10.36 -9.78 -5.52
N ALA A 203 -11.13 -10.42 -6.40
CA ALA A 203 -10.74 -10.64 -7.78
C ALA A 203 -10.57 -9.32 -8.56
N LEU A 204 -11.47 -8.35 -8.37
CA LEU A 204 -11.33 -7.02 -8.96
C LEU A 204 -10.07 -6.30 -8.47
N LEU A 205 -9.80 -6.38 -7.15
CA LEU A 205 -8.60 -5.80 -6.56
C LEU A 205 -7.32 -6.46 -7.11
N TYR A 206 -7.33 -7.79 -7.26
CA TYR A 206 -6.22 -8.54 -7.83
C TYR A 206 -5.97 -8.11 -9.28
N ASN A 207 -7.02 -7.99 -10.08
CA ASN A 207 -6.95 -7.55 -11.48
C ASN A 207 -6.42 -6.12 -11.59
N PHE A 208 -6.92 -5.20 -10.75
CA PHE A 208 -6.47 -3.81 -10.71
C PHE A 208 -4.99 -3.69 -10.32
N VAL A 209 -4.55 -4.36 -9.24
CA VAL A 209 -3.16 -4.35 -8.79
C VAL A 209 -2.24 -4.99 -9.83
N SER A 210 -2.67 -6.09 -10.46
CA SER A 210 -1.90 -6.77 -11.51
C SER A 210 -1.70 -5.88 -12.73
N TRP A 211 -2.75 -5.21 -13.21
CA TRP A 211 -2.66 -4.23 -14.29
C TRP A 211 -1.72 -3.07 -13.92
N LEU A 212 -1.85 -2.53 -12.70
CA LEU A 212 -1.01 -1.42 -12.26
C LEU A 212 0.47 -1.82 -12.20
N GLN A 213 0.77 -3.00 -11.65
CA GLN A 213 2.13 -3.55 -11.61
C GLN A 213 2.69 -3.80 -13.01
N GLU A 214 1.88 -4.37 -13.93
CA GLU A 214 2.29 -4.61 -15.30
C GLU A 214 2.69 -3.30 -16.01
N THR A 215 1.85 -2.26 -15.90
CA THR A 215 2.17 -0.97 -16.53
C THR A 215 3.45 -0.34 -15.97
N LEU A 216 3.70 -0.49 -14.66
CA LEU A 216 4.93 -0.02 -14.03
C LEU A 216 6.15 -0.80 -14.52
N MET A 217 6.04 -2.12 -14.60
CA MET A 217 7.11 -2.99 -15.10
C MET A 217 7.43 -2.70 -16.57
N GLN A 218 6.42 -2.50 -17.41
CA GLN A 218 6.60 -2.08 -18.80
C GLN A 218 7.34 -0.74 -18.89
N ALA A 219 6.99 0.23 -18.04
CA ALA A 219 7.66 1.52 -17.99
C ALA A 219 9.13 1.40 -17.54
N LEU A 220 9.43 0.55 -16.54
CA LEU A 220 10.79 0.26 -16.07
C LEU A 220 11.66 -0.44 -17.13
N ILE A 221 11.06 -1.36 -17.91
CA ILE A 221 11.76 -2.09 -18.98
C ILE A 221 12.01 -1.19 -20.19
N GLY A 222 11.03 -0.38 -20.59
CA GLY A 222 11.18 0.55 -21.72
C GLY A 222 12.22 1.65 -21.49
N ASP A 223 12.67 1.84 -20.26
CA ASP A 223 13.76 2.76 -19.89
C ASP A 223 15.16 2.11 -20.04
N LEU A 224 15.24 0.78 -20.18
CA LEU A 224 16.50 0.06 -20.39
C LEU A 224 16.90 -0.06 -21.88
N SER A 225 16.01 0.33 -22.80
CA SER A 225 16.20 0.26 -24.27
C SER A 225 16.49 1.61 -24.88
#